data_AF-A0A842Q6X1-F1
#
_entry.id   AF-A0A842Q6X1-F1
#
_cell.length_a   1.000
_cell.length_b   1.000
_cell.length_c   1.000
_cell.angle_alpha   90.00
_cell.angle_beta   90.00
_cell.angle_gamma   90.00
#
_symmetry.space_group_name_H-M   'P 1'
#
loop_
_entity.id
_entity.type
_entity.pdbx_description
1 polymer ?
#
loop_
_entity_poly.entity_id
_entity_poly.type
_entity_poly.pdbx_seq_one_letter_code
_entity_poly.pdbx_strand_id
1 'polypeptide(L)' 'MVEDEVIFYGHPNVQSLHPRALEITKNTELTLRGDCIIGVGANKACKDLDPALQRLLKNDNSVVRLSIIAGNRSCT' A
#
# COMPACT_ATOMS: atom_id res chain seq x y z
N MET A 1 -17.55 4.33 8.76
CA MET A 1 -16.42 3.55 8.23
C MET A 1 -16.12 4.11 6.86
N VAL A 2 -14.89 4.55 6.61
CA VAL A 2 -14.47 5.05 5.30
C VAL A 2 -13.56 3.98 4.72
N GLU A 3 -13.78 3.63 3.46
CA GLU A 3 -13.03 2.61 2.74
C GLU A 3 -12.47 3.23 1.47
N ASP A 4 -11.27 2.81 1.09
CA ASP A 4 -10.63 3.25 -0.13
C ASP A 4 -9.82 2.10 -0.73
N GLU A 5 -9.81 1.99 -2.05
CA GLU A 5 -9.15 0.92 -2.79
C GLU A 5 -7.95 1.47 -3.57
N VAL A 6 -6.80 0.80 -3.42
CA VAL A 6 -5.57 1.08 -4.16
C VAL A 6 -5.23 -0.14 -5.02
N ILE A 7 -5.25 0.06 -6.35
CA ILE A 7 -4.88 -0.97 -7.33
C ILE A 7 -3.39 -0.82 -7.62
N PHE A 8 -2.63 -1.91 -7.53
CA PHE A 8 -1.20 -1.97 -7.77
C PHE A 8 -0.82 -3.26 -8.49
N TYR A 9 0.44 -3.37 -8.90
CA TYR A 9 0.98 -4.51 -9.63
C TYR A 9 2.21 -5.08 -8.94
N GLY A 10 2.50 -6.35 -9.21
CA GLY A 10 3.76 -6.96 -8.79
C GLY A 10 4.95 -6.46 -9.62
N HIS A 11 6.16 -6.73 -9.12
CA HIS A 11 7.40 -6.48 -9.85
C HIS A 11 8.40 -7.62 -9.55
N PRO A 12 9.24 -8.06 -10.52
CA PRO A 12 10.20 -9.15 -10.30
C PRO A 12 11.16 -8.95 -9.11
N ASN A 13 11.45 -7.69 -8.77
CA ASN A 13 12.34 -7.30 -7.67
C ASN A 13 11.64 -7.11 -6.31
N VAL A 14 10.34 -7.42 -6.16
CA VAL A 14 9.66 -7.35 -4.85
C VAL A 14 10.25 -8.39 -3.91
N GLN A 15 10.71 -7.94 -2.73
CA GLN A 15 11.27 -8.81 -1.70
C GLN A 15 10.45 -8.79 -0.40
N SER A 16 9.86 -7.65 -0.03
CA SER A 16 9.05 -7.49 1.20
C SER A 16 9.76 -7.95 2.48
N LEU A 17 11.07 -7.70 2.59
CA LEU A 17 11.89 -8.18 3.71
C LEU A 17 11.94 -7.20 4.88
N HIS A 18 11.52 -5.95 4.69
CA HIS A 18 11.57 -4.97 5.76
C HIS A 18 10.60 -5.35 6.90
N PRO A 19 11.08 -5.48 8.16
CA PRO A 19 10.33 -6.16 9.22
C PRO A 19 9.16 -5.35 9.80
N ARG A 20 9.09 -4.05 9.49
CA ARG A 20 8.16 -3.10 10.17
C ARG A 20 7.40 -2.18 9.23
N ALA A 21 7.66 -2.27 7.93
CA ALA A 21 7.10 -1.32 6.97
C ALA A 21 6.78 -2.04 5.67
N LEU A 22 5.69 -1.60 5.06
CA LEU A 22 5.22 -2.03 3.76
C LEU A 22 5.00 -0.75 2.95
N GLU A 23 5.39 -0.76 1.68
CA GLU A 23 5.18 0.36 0.76
C GLU A 23 4.53 -0.12 -0.54
N ILE A 24 3.56 0.67 -1.02
CA ILE A 24 2.96 0.55 -2.35
C ILE A 24 3.20 1.89 -3.06
N THR A 25 3.78 1.85 -4.26
CA THR A 25 4.24 3.07 -4.94
C THR A 25 3.62 3.24 -6.33
N LYS A 26 3.45 4.50 -6.76
CA LYS A 26 3.03 4.83 -8.14
C LYS A 26 4.15 4.63 -9.15
N ASN A 27 5.41 4.58 -8.70
CA ASN A 27 6.53 4.29 -9.59
C ASN A 27 6.38 2.87 -10.15
N THR A 28 6.71 2.67 -11.42
CA THR A 28 6.68 1.34 -12.07
C THR A 28 7.99 0.58 -11.87
N GLU A 29 9.09 1.30 -11.65
CA GLU A 29 10.42 0.72 -11.49
C GLU A 29 10.75 0.44 -10.04
N LEU A 30 11.32 -0.74 -9.77
CA LEU A 30 11.78 -1.14 -8.44
C LEU A 30 13.19 -1.73 -8.49
N THR A 31 14.10 -1.14 -7.72
CA THR A 31 15.44 -1.69 -7.52
C THR A 31 15.46 -2.71 -6.38
N LEU A 32 16.49 -3.57 -6.32
CA LEU A 32 16.67 -4.53 -5.22
C LEU A 32 16.89 -3.88 -3.84
N ARG A 33 17.18 -2.57 -3.78
CA ARG A 33 17.32 -1.83 -2.52
C ARG A 33 15.97 -1.48 -1.89
N GLY A 34 14.88 -1.47 -2.66
CA GLY A 34 13.53 -1.17 -2.16
C GLY A 34 12.88 -2.39 -1.52
N ASP A 35 13.44 -2.89 -0.43
CA ASP A 35 13.04 -4.15 0.20
C ASP A 35 11.73 -4.08 1.01
N CYS A 36 11.22 -2.87 1.30
CA CYS A 36 9.91 -2.63 1.90
C CYS A 36 8.75 -2.59 0.90
N ILE A 37 9.03 -2.50 -0.41
CA ILE A 37 8.00 -2.33 -1.44
C ILE A 37 7.36 -3.67 -1.77
N ILE A 38 6.02 -3.71 -1.72
CA ILE A 38 5.21 -4.89 -2.04
C ILE A 38 4.40 -4.74 -3.34
N GLY A 39 4.31 -3.52 -3.88
CA GLY A 39 3.55 -3.21 -5.07
C GLY A 39 4.01 -1.94 -5.78
N VAL A 40 3.97 -1.96 -7.12
CA VAL A 40 4.38 -0.87 -8.01
C VAL A 40 3.23 -0.43 -8.92
N GLY A 41 3.40 0.68 -9.63
CA GLY A 41 2.43 1.17 -10.62
C GLY A 41 1.06 1.45 -10.03
N ALA A 42 1.00 1.85 -8.76
CA ALA A 42 -0.25 2.07 -8.06
C ALA A 42 -1.09 3.20 -8.68
N ASN A 43 -2.41 3.03 -8.72
CA ASN A 43 -3.31 4.07 -9.21
C ASN A 43 -3.36 5.30 -8.29
N LYS A 44 -3.10 5.10 -6.99
CA LYS A 44 -3.14 6.13 -5.94
C LYS A 44 -1.83 6.18 -5.15
N ALA A 45 -1.46 7.38 -4.74
CA ALA A 45 -0.53 7.64 -3.63
C ALA A 45 -1.30 8.20 -2.42
N CYS A 46 -0.62 8.46 -1.31
CA CYS A 46 -1.23 9.01 -0.09
C CYS A 46 -2.06 10.28 -0.33
N LYS A 47 -1.66 11.13 -1.28
CA LYS A 47 -2.38 12.36 -1.64
C LYS A 47 -3.67 12.11 -2.43
N ASP A 48 -3.78 10.95 -3.07
CA ASP A 48 -4.89 10.57 -3.94
C ASP A 48 -5.98 9.79 -3.17
N LEU A 49 -5.76 9.48 -1.89
CA LEU A 49 -6.73 8.80 -1.02
C LEU A 49 -7.98 9.67 -0.78
N ASP A 50 -9.09 9.04 -0.43
CA ASP A 50 -10.33 9.72 -0.05
C ASP A 50 -10.03 10.82 1.01
N PRO A 51 -10.43 12.08 0.80
CA PRO A 51 -10.12 13.16 1.72
C PRO A 51 -10.64 12.96 3.14
N ALA A 52 -11.76 12.23 3.32
CA ALA A 52 -12.26 11.85 4.64
C ALA A 52 -11.36 10.79 5.29
N LEU A 53 -10.88 9.81 4.52
CA LEU A 53 -9.88 8.84 5.01
C LEU A 53 -8.59 9.57 5.42
N GLN A 54 -8.07 10.48 4.60
CA GLN A 54 -6.87 11.27 4.93
C GLN A 54 -7.03 12.06 6.23
N ARG A 55 -8.23 12.59 6.51
CA ARG A 55 -8.52 13.30 7.77
C ARG A 55 -8.53 12.34 8.96
N LEU A 56 -9.12 11.16 8.81
CA LEU A 56 -9.14 10.14 9.86
C LEU A 56 -7.74 9.62 10.18
N LEU A 57 -6.91 9.38 9.16
CA LEU A 57 -5.52 8.92 9.32
C LEU A 57 -4.62 9.90 10.09
N LYS A 58 -5.00 11.18 10.20
CA LYS A 58 -4.27 12.19 10.99
C LYS A 58 -4.60 12.18 12.48
N ASN A 59 -5.51 11.31 12.92
CA ASN A 59 -5.89 11.16 14.32
C ASN A 59 -5.22 9.91 14.89
N ASP A 60 -4.42 10.07 15.95
CA ASP A 60 -3.66 8.98 16.59
C ASP A 60 -4.56 7.88 17.21
N ASN A 61 -5.84 8.19 17.46
CA ASN A 61 -6.81 7.21 17.97
C ASN A 61 -7.49 6.41 16.85
N SER A 62 -7.16 6.66 15.58
CA SER A 62 -7.76 5.94 14.46
C SER A 62 -7.23 4.51 14.36
N VAL A 63 -8.14 3.56 14.26
CA VAL A 63 -7.80 2.17 13.94
C VAL A 63 -7.93 1.96 12.45
N VAL A 64 -6.84 1.55 11.81
CA VAL A 64 -6.80 1.23 10.38
C VAL A 64 -6.79 -0.27 10.21
N ARG A 65 -7.65 -0.77 9.32
CA ARG A 65 -7.62 -2.16 8.86
C ARG A 65 -7.22 -2.16 7.40
N LEU A 66 -6.27 -2.99 7.04
CA LEU A 66 -5.72 -3.06 5.69
C LEU A 66 -5.88 -4.48 5.18
N SER A 67 -6.53 -4.64 4.03
CA SER A 67 -6.64 -5.92 3.34
C SER A 67 -5.85 -5.88 2.05
N ILE A 68 -4.96 -6.86 1.83
CA ILE A 68 -4.20 -7.00 0.60
C ILE A 68 -4.69 -8.24 -0.14
N ILE A 69 -4.99 -8.08 -1.42
CA ILE A 69 -5.48 -9.15 -2.30
C ILE A 69 -4.52 -9.29 -3.48
N ALA A 70 -4.03 -10.51 -3.72
CA ALA A 70 -3.15 -10.84 -4.83
C ALA A 70 -3.55 -12.19 -5.43
N GLY A 71 -4.12 -12.16 -6.64
CA GLY A 71 -4.68 -13.35 -7.29
C GLY A 71 -5.81 -13.95 -6.45
N ASN A 72 -5.65 -15.21 -6.03
CA ASN A 72 -6.61 -15.93 -5.18
C ASN A 72 -6.27 -15.88 -3.68
N ARG A 73 -5.31 -15.03 -3.27
CA ARG A 73 -4.89 -14.89 -1.87
C ARG A 73 -5.33 -13.54 -1.33
N SER A 74 -5.76 -13.53 -0.07
CA SER A 74 -6.07 -12.31 0.69
C SER A 74 -5.50 -12.39 2.10
N CYS A 75 -4.98 -11.27 2.62
CA CYS A 75 -4.63 -11.10 4.03
C CYS A 75 -5.23 -9.80 4.57
N THR A 76 -5.47 -9.75 5.88
CA THR A 76 -6.11 -8.63 6.61
C THR A 76 -5.45 -8.42 7.96
#